data_AF-A0A7W9HMC1-F1
#
_entry.id   AF-A0A7W9HMC1-F1
#
_cell.length_a   1.000
_cell.length_b   1.000
_cell.length_c   1.000
_cell.angle_alpha   90.00
_cell.angle_beta   90.00
_cell.angle_gamma   90.00
#
_symmetry.space_group_name_H-M   'P 1'
#
loop_
_entity.id
_entity.type
_entity.pdbx_description
1 polymer ?
#
loop_
_entity_poly.entity_id
_entity_poly.type
_entity_poly.pdbx_seq_one_letter_code
_entity_poly.pdbx_strand_id
1 'polypeptide(L)'
;MSTSPRDRDEQGRARNARPRDGLGRPLPYGTPGVERQPEGVPRTPAEALAEAQRLLDLGRPFHAHEVLEDAWKTAPESEQELWRGLAQLAVGMTHSLRGNASGASALLGRGARNISPYLQDPPHGVDVAGLLAWAASGTGVPRLTVG
;
A
#
# COMPACT_ATOMS: atom_id res chain seq x y z
N MET A 1 -13.11 17.59 -29.59
CA MET A 1 -12.19 17.55 -28.44
C MET A 1 -12.86 18.24 -27.27
N SER A 2 -13.46 17.49 -26.34
CA SER A 2 -14.13 18.08 -25.17
C SER A 2 -13.19 18.00 -23.98
N THR A 3 -12.53 19.11 -23.67
CA THR A 3 -11.69 19.27 -22.47
C THR A 3 -12.61 19.39 -21.26
N SER A 4 -12.83 18.28 -20.55
CA SER A 4 -13.54 18.31 -19.28
C SER A 4 -12.71 19.12 -18.26
N PRO A 5 -13.29 20.11 -17.55
CA PRO A 5 -12.55 20.89 -16.57
C PRO A 5 -12.17 19.97 -15.41
N ARG A 6 -10.88 19.94 -15.07
CA ARG A 6 -10.39 19.20 -13.91
C ARG A 6 -11.04 19.80 -12.67
N ASP A 7 -11.86 19.01 -11.99
CA ASP A 7 -12.52 19.35 -10.73
C ASP A 7 -11.43 19.68 -9.68
N ARG A 8 -11.45 20.90 -9.15
CA ARG A 8 -10.47 21.38 -8.16
C ARG A 8 -11.21 21.86 -6.92
N ASP A 9 -10.62 21.62 -5.75
CA ASP A 9 -11.11 22.24 -4.50
C ASP A 9 -10.75 23.74 -4.45
N GLU A 10 -11.25 24.43 -3.42
CA GLU A 10 -10.97 25.85 -3.17
C GLU A 10 -9.48 26.16 -2.95
N GLN A 11 -8.63 25.13 -2.74
CA GLN A 11 -7.18 25.25 -2.64
C GLN A 11 -6.45 24.83 -3.93
N GLY A 12 -7.17 24.59 -5.04
CA GLY A 12 -6.60 24.25 -6.34
C GLY A 12 -6.07 22.82 -6.47
N ARG A 13 -6.33 21.94 -5.49
CA ARG A 13 -5.97 20.52 -5.54
C ARG A 13 -6.97 19.79 -6.43
N ALA A 14 -6.48 18.88 -7.27
CA ALA A 14 -7.33 18.06 -8.10
C ALA A 14 -8.18 17.15 -7.19
N ARG A 15 -9.47 17.47 -7.05
CA ARG A 15 -10.43 16.54 -6.48
C ARG A 15 -10.62 15.46 -7.52
N ASN A 16 -9.86 14.38 -7.39
CA ASN A 16 -10.03 13.21 -8.22
C ASN A 16 -11.32 12.50 -7.76
N ALA A 17 -12.47 13.15 -7.97
CA ALA A 17 -13.80 12.72 -7.56
C ALA A 17 -14.36 11.56 -8.41
N ARG A 18 -13.55 11.07 -9.37
CA ARG A 18 -13.91 9.90 -10.15
C ARG A 18 -13.87 8.67 -9.23
N PRO A 19 -14.98 7.92 -9.08
CA PRO A 19 -15.04 6.74 -8.23
C PRO A 19 -13.98 5.73 -8.65
N ARG A 20 -13.48 4.91 -7.72
CA ARG A 20 -12.43 3.92 -7.97
C ARG A 20 -12.83 2.56 -7.42
N ASP A 21 -12.29 1.50 -8.02
CA ASP A 21 -12.44 0.14 -7.48
C ASP A 21 -11.51 -0.09 -6.26
N GLY A 22 -11.60 -1.28 -5.65
CA GLY A 22 -10.76 -1.67 -4.51
C GLY A 22 -9.26 -1.69 -4.80
N LEU A 23 -8.87 -1.73 -6.08
CA LEU A 23 -7.49 -1.63 -6.53
C LEU A 23 -7.10 -0.20 -6.87
N GLY A 24 -7.99 0.80 -6.80
CA GLY A 24 -7.72 2.20 -7.13
C GLY A 24 -7.86 2.55 -8.62
N ARG A 25 -8.40 1.67 -9.48
CA ARG A 25 -8.64 1.99 -10.89
C ARG A 25 -9.88 2.89 -11.04
N PRO A 26 -9.86 3.91 -11.91
CA PRO A 26 -11.03 4.76 -12.12
C PRO A 26 -12.24 4.00 -12.71
N LEU A 27 -13.41 4.20 -12.12
CA LEU A 27 -14.70 3.67 -12.55
C LEU A 27 -15.48 4.69 -13.40
N PRO A 28 -16.50 4.28 -14.16
CA PRO A 28 -17.44 5.20 -14.78
C PRO A 28 -18.13 6.10 -13.74
N TYR A 29 -18.44 7.34 -14.11
CA TYR A 29 -19.23 8.24 -13.26
C TYR A 29 -20.60 7.62 -12.94
N GLY A 30 -21.10 7.84 -11.73
CA GLY A 30 -22.35 7.23 -11.23
C GLY A 30 -22.22 5.79 -10.71
N THR A 31 -21.04 5.17 -10.82
CA THR A 31 -20.76 3.89 -10.17
C THR A 31 -20.33 4.13 -8.71
N PRO A 32 -20.84 3.37 -7.73
CA PRO A 32 -20.30 3.40 -6.38
C PRO A 32 -18.81 3.00 -6.39
N GLY A 33 -17.96 3.89 -5.90
CA GLY A 33 -16.53 3.59 -5.69
C GLY A 33 -16.28 3.00 -4.31
N VAL A 34 -15.10 2.41 -4.15
CA VAL A 34 -14.55 2.10 -2.84
C VAL A 34 -13.88 3.37 -2.31
N GLU A 35 -14.28 3.80 -1.12
CA GLU A 35 -13.70 4.96 -0.45
C GLU A 35 -12.23 4.68 -0.07
N ARG A 36 -11.36 5.68 -0.31
CA ARG A 36 -9.94 5.62 0.07
C ARG A 36 -9.83 5.56 1.58
N GLN A 37 -8.69 5.07 2.09
CA GLN A 37 -8.45 5.17 3.53
C GLN A 37 -8.34 6.65 3.93
N PRO A 38 -8.92 7.06 5.06
CA PRO A 38 -8.75 8.41 5.56
C PRO A 38 -7.25 8.65 5.84
N GLU A 39 -6.70 9.67 5.18
CA GLU A 39 -5.31 10.09 5.37
C GLU A 39 -5.12 10.73 6.75
N GLY A 40 -3.97 10.49 7.37
CA GLY A 40 -3.59 11.16 8.63
C GLY A 40 -4.34 10.68 9.87
N VAL A 41 -5.00 9.52 9.81
CA VAL A 41 -5.54 8.87 11.02
C VAL A 41 -4.37 8.38 11.89
N PRO A 42 -4.23 8.88 13.13
CA PRO A 42 -3.17 8.42 14.03
C PRO A 42 -3.37 6.94 14.33
N ARG A 43 -2.32 6.14 14.06
CA ARG A 43 -2.26 4.72 14.41
C ARG A 43 -0.93 4.43 15.05
N THR A 44 -0.92 3.59 16.08
CA THR A 44 0.30 2.94 16.53
C THR A 44 0.84 1.99 15.44
N PRO A 45 2.14 1.64 15.48
CA PRO A 45 2.70 0.62 14.59
C PRO A 45 1.89 -0.67 14.50
N ALA A 46 1.44 -1.19 15.65
CA ALA A 46 0.66 -2.42 15.72
C ALA A 46 -0.71 -2.27 15.04
N GLU A 47 -1.41 -1.15 15.25
CA GLU A 47 -2.70 -0.88 14.60
C GLU A 47 -2.56 -0.69 13.09
N ALA A 48 -1.48 -0.02 12.64
CA ALA A 48 -1.20 0.17 11.23
C ALA A 48 -0.94 -1.17 10.53
N LEU A 49 -0.14 -2.06 11.13
CA LEU A 49 0.13 -3.40 10.60
C LEU A 49 -1.13 -4.27 10.61
N ALA A 50 -1.92 -4.26 11.68
CA ALA A 50 -3.15 -5.02 11.77
C ALA A 50 -4.19 -4.57 10.73
N GLU A 51 -4.39 -3.26 10.55
CA GLU A 51 -5.32 -2.74 9.55
C GLU A 51 -4.82 -3.01 8.12
N ALA A 52 -3.53 -2.83 7.86
CA ALA A 52 -2.94 -3.18 6.57
C ALA A 52 -3.11 -4.67 6.26
N GLN A 53 -2.88 -5.56 7.23
CA GLN A 53 -3.10 -6.99 7.06
C GLN A 53 -4.57 -7.30 6.75
N ARG A 54 -5.50 -6.73 7.52
CA ARG A 54 -6.95 -6.90 7.28
C ARG A 54 -7.34 -6.49 5.86
N LEU A 55 -6.77 -5.39 5.36
CA LEU A 55 -7.01 -4.93 3.99
C LEU A 55 -6.41 -5.85 2.93
N LEU A 56 -5.21 -6.40 3.18
CA LEU A 56 -4.61 -7.42 2.30
C LEU A 56 -5.47 -8.68 2.24
N ASP A 57 -5.95 -9.16 3.40
CA ASP A 57 -6.82 -10.32 3.51
C ASP A 57 -8.16 -10.11 2.78
N LEU A 58 -8.63 -8.86 2.68
CA LEU A 58 -9.81 -8.46 1.91
C LEU A 58 -9.54 -8.18 0.42
N GLY A 59 -8.31 -8.41 -0.08
CA GLY A 59 -7.96 -8.15 -1.46
C GLY A 59 -7.91 -6.65 -1.82
N ARG A 60 -7.63 -5.77 -0.83
CA ARG A 60 -7.53 -4.31 -0.99
C ARG A 60 -6.08 -3.81 -0.79
N PRO A 61 -5.08 -4.29 -1.57
CA PRO A 61 -3.69 -3.92 -1.35
C PRO A 61 -3.38 -2.45 -1.61
N PHE A 62 -4.18 -1.75 -2.43
CA PHE A 62 -4.01 -0.29 -2.61
C PHE A 62 -4.34 0.46 -1.31
N HIS A 63 -5.37 0.02 -0.60
CA HIS A 63 -5.75 0.62 0.68
C HIS A 63 -4.75 0.25 1.79
N ALA A 64 -4.22 -0.98 1.77
CA ALA A 64 -3.14 -1.37 2.66
C ALA A 64 -1.89 -0.49 2.42
N HIS A 65 -1.57 -0.19 1.16
CA HIS A 65 -0.50 0.75 0.82
C HIS A 65 -0.73 2.14 1.41
N GLU A 66 -1.95 2.68 1.35
CA GLU A 66 -2.27 3.99 1.95
C GLU A 66 -2.01 4.00 3.47
N VAL A 67 -2.43 2.96 4.19
CA VAL A 67 -2.17 2.83 5.64
C VAL A 67 -0.67 2.77 5.95
N LEU A 68 0.09 1.99 5.18
CA LEU A 68 1.53 1.81 5.38
C LEU A 68 2.32 3.07 4.98
N GLU A 69 1.86 3.81 3.97
CA GLU A 69 2.46 5.08 3.56
C GLU A 69 2.26 6.16 4.63
N ASP A 70 1.08 6.19 5.27
CA ASP A 70 0.83 7.12 6.38
C ASP A 70 1.68 6.77 7.61
N ALA A 71 1.86 5.49 7.91
CA ALA A 71 2.80 5.06 8.95
C ALA A 71 4.25 5.44 8.61
N TRP A 72 4.66 5.34 7.34
CA TRP A 72 5.98 5.79 6.90
C TRP A 72 6.21 7.29 7.15
N LYS A 73 5.21 8.14 6.90
CA LYS A 73 5.31 9.62 7.09
C LYS A 73 5.54 10.01 8.55
N THR A 74 5.15 9.17 9.50
CA THR A 74 5.26 9.44 10.95
C THR A 74 6.27 8.55 11.67
N ALA A 75 6.91 7.62 10.95
CA ALA A 75 7.87 6.69 11.52
C ALA A 75 9.17 7.37 11.98
N PRO A 76 9.81 6.86 13.05
CA PRO A 76 11.16 7.29 13.41
C PRO A 76 12.14 6.98 12.26
N GLU A 77 13.21 7.77 12.17
CA GLU A 77 14.19 7.69 11.07
C GLU A 77 14.77 6.28 10.90
N SER A 78 15.03 5.58 12.01
CA SER A 78 15.54 4.20 12.02
C SER A 78 14.60 3.17 11.36
N GLU A 79 13.31 3.49 11.24
CA GLU A 79 12.29 2.58 10.72
C GLU A 79 11.68 3.06 9.40
N GLN A 80 11.98 4.27 8.92
CA GLN A 80 11.33 4.82 7.72
C GLN A 80 11.48 3.89 6.50
N GLU A 81 12.65 3.29 6.30
CA GLU A 81 12.86 2.39 5.16
C GLU A 81 12.10 1.07 5.30
N LEU A 82 11.86 0.56 6.53
CA LEU A 82 10.97 -0.57 6.77
C LEU A 82 9.55 -0.24 6.29
N TRP A 83 8.96 0.85 6.78
CA TRP A 83 7.59 1.25 6.44
C TRP A 83 7.43 1.55 4.95
N ARG A 84 8.41 2.23 4.36
CA ARG A 84 8.48 2.47 2.93
C ARG A 84 8.53 1.16 2.14
N GLY A 85 9.31 0.18 2.62
CA GLY A 85 9.39 -1.15 2.05
C GLY A 85 8.04 -1.88 2.07
N LEU A 86 7.36 -1.89 3.22
CA LEU A 86 6.02 -2.48 3.36
C LEU A 86 4.99 -1.83 2.41
N ALA A 87 4.98 -0.49 2.34
CA ALA A 87 4.12 0.24 1.43
C ALA A 87 4.41 -0.11 -0.05
N GLN A 88 5.68 -0.32 -0.41
CA GLN A 88 6.10 -0.77 -1.75
C GLN A 88 5.65 -2.20 -2.07
N LEU A 89 5.69 -3.11 -1.10
CA LEU A 89 5.19 -4.48 -1.27
C LEU A 89 3.68 -4.48 -1.56
N ALA A 90 2.89 -3.73 -0.79
CA ALA A 90 1.45 -3.62 -0.98
C ALA A 90 1.07 -3.00 -2.35
N VAL A 91 1.73 -1.93 -2.78
CA VAL A 91 1.47 -1.37 -4.12
C VAL A 91 2.05 -2.24 -5.24
N GLY A 92 3.12 -3.01 -4.99
CA GLY A 92 3.60 -4.07 -5.88
C GLY A 92 2.54 -5.14 -6.14
N MET A 93 1.87 -5.62 -5.08
CA MET A 93 0.71 -6.53 -5.20
C MET A 93 -0.43 -5.89 -5.98
N THR A 94 -0.72 -4.60 -5.74
CA THR A 94 -1.72 -3.84 -6.50
C THR A 94 -1.40 -3.84 -7.99
N HIS A 95 -0.15 -3.62 -8.37
CA HIS A 95 0.27 -3.67 -9.78
C HIS A 95 0.11 -5.07 -10.38
N SER A 96 0.45 -6.13 -9.61
CA SER A 96 0.28 -7.52 -10.05
C SER A 96 -1.19 -7.83 -10.34
N LEU A 97 -2.10 -7.53 -9.40
CA LEU A 97 -3.55 -7.70 -9.58
C LEU A 97 -4.11 -6.83 -10.70
N ARG A 98 -3.43 -5.74 -11.04
CA ARG A 98 -3.80 -4.88 -12.16
C ARG A 98 -3.30 -5.39 -13.52
N GLY A 99 -2.56 -6.50 -13.57
CA GLY A 99 -1.95 -7.03 -14.80
C GLY A 99 -0.67 -6.31 -15.23
N ASN A 100 -0.09 -5.45 -14.38
CA ASN A 100 1.16 -4.75 -14.65
C ASN A 100 2.35 -5.50 -14.03
N ALA A 101 2.76 -6.59 -14.67
CA ALA A 101 3.84 -7.46 -14.17
C ALA A 101 5.19 -6.74 -14.03
N SER A 102 5.55 -5.90 -15.00
CA SER A 102 6.81 -5.13 -14.96
C SER A 102 6.85 -4.16 -13.78
N GLY A 103 5.77 -3.38 -13.60
CA GLY A 103 5.64 -2.48 -12.46
C GLY A 103 5.61 -3.21 -11.13
N ALA A 104 4.93 -4.36 -11.06
CA ALA A 104 4.89 -5.21 -9.88
C ALA A 104 6.29 -5.69 -9.48
N SER A 105 7.03 -6.30 -10.41
CA SER A 105 8.38 -6.80 -10.18
C SER A 105 9.33 -5.69 -9.69
N ALA A 106 9.27 -4.51 -10.31
CA ALA A 106 10.09 -3.37 -9.90
C ALA A 106 9.79 -2.88 -8.47
N LEU A 107 8.51 -2.85 -8.09
CA LEU A 107 8.08 -2.41 -6.75
C LEU A 107 8.36 -3.47 -5.68
N LEU A 108 8.07 -4.74 -5.96
CA LEU A 108 8.36 -5.86 -5.06
C LEU A 108 9.88 -5.97 -4.80
N GLY A 109 10.71 -5.83 -5.84
CA GLY A 109 12.15 -5.86 -5.68
C GLY A 109 12.71 -4.68 -4.87
N ARG A 110 12.14 -3.47 -5.01
CA ARG A 110 12.50 -2.33 -4.15
C ARG A 110 12.04 -2.55 -2.71
N GLY A 111 10.80 -2.99 -2.52
CA GLY A 111 10.24 -3.26 -1.19
C GLY A 111 11.06 -4.30 -0.44
N ALA A 112 11.42 -5.40 -1.12
CA ALA A 112 12.29 -6.43 -0.58
C ALA A 112 13.64 -5.87 -0.13
N ARG A 113 14.34 -5.09 -0.99
CA ARG A 113 15.62 -4.47 -0.62
C ARG A 113 15.51 -3.54 0.59
N ASN A 114 14.41 -2.83 0.71
CA ASN A 114 14.18 -1.91 1.82
C ASN A 114 13.94 -2.64 3.16
N ILE A 115 13.27 -3.79 3.15
CA ILE A 115 13.01 -4.56 4.38
C ILE A 115 14.15 -5.52 4.74
N SER A 116 15.00 -5.94 3.80
CA SER A 116 16.09 -6.89 4.04
C SER A 116 17.02 -6.55 5.22
N PRO A 117 17.41 -5.27 5.46
CA PRO A 117 18.26 -4.93 6.60
C PRO A 117 17.66 -5.27 7.97
N TYR A 118 16.33 -5.38 8.07
CA TYR A 118 15.60 -5.66 9.31
C TYR A 118 15.43 -7.15 9.59
N LEU A 119 16.02 -8.04 8.79
CA LEU A 119 15.82 -9.49 8.90
C LEU A 119 16.25 -10.07 10.27
N GLN A 120 17.31 -9.53 10.87
CA GLN A 120 17.85 -10.05 12.14
C GLN A 120 17.11 -9.52 13.37
N ASP A 121 16.56 -8.31 13.29
CA ASP A 121 15.84 -7.66 14.37
C ASP A 121 14.64 -6.87 13.80
N PRO A 122 13.53 -7.56 13.49
CA PRO A 122 12.37 -6.93 12.87
C PRO A 122 11.59 -6.05 13.87
N PRO A 123 11.46 -4.74 13.62
CA PRO A 123 10.60 -3.89 14.44
C PRO A 123 9.15 -4.36 14.41
N HIS A 124 8.42 -4.17 15.50
CA HIS A 124 6.97 -4.40 15.61
C HIS A 124 6.51 -5.83 15.29
N GLY A 125 7.42 -6.81 15.32
CA GLY A 125 7.12 -8.21 15.00
C GLY A 125 6.86 -8.45 13.51
N VAL A 126 7.38 -7.60 12.62
CA VAL A 126 7.22 -7.77 11.17
C VAL A 126 7.85 -9.08 10.69
N ASP A 127 7.11 -9.86 9.89
CA ASP A 127 7.62 -11.11 9.29
C ASP A 127 8.49 -10.84 8.07
N VAL A 128 9.67 -10.23 8.28
CA VAL A 128 10.59 -9.86 7.19
C VAL A 128 10.97 -11.08 6.36
N ALA A 129 11.23 -12.23 7.01
CA ALA A 129 11.60 -13.47 6.32
C ALA A 129 10.47 -13.96 5.39
N GLY A 130 9.23 -14.04 5.91
CA GLY A 130 8.06 -14.44 5.13
C GLY A 130 7.75 -13.46 4.01
N LEU A 131 7.91 -12.16 4.24
CA LEU A 131 7.70 -11.12 3.22
C LEU A 131 8.72 -11.19 2.09
N LEU A 132 10.00 -11.47 2.38
CA LEU A 132 11.03 -11.68 1.36
C LEU A 132 10.74 -12.92 0.52
N ALA A 133 10.36 -14.03 1.16
CA ALA A 133 9.97 -15.25 0.46
C ALA A 133 8.72 -15.05 -0.41
N TRP A 134 7.73 -14.32 0.11
CA TRP A 134 6.53 -13.96 -0.63
C TRP A 134 6.86 -13.06 -1.83
N ALA A 135 7.70 -12.03 -1.67
CA ALA A 135 8.08 -11.12 -2.74
C ALA A 135 8.80 -11.84 -3.90
N ALA A 136 9.54 -12.91 -3.60
CA ALA A 136 10.21 -13.75 -4.59
C ALA A 136 9.25 -14.70 -5.32
N SER A 137 8.22 -15.21 -4.65
CA SER A 137 7.25 -16.16 -5.24
C SER A 137 6.10 -15.46 -5.98
N GLY A 138 5.66 -14.30 -5.50
CA GLY A 138 4.54 -13.54 -6.06
C GLY A 138 3.17 -14.22 -5.88
N THR A 139 3.07 -15.22 -5.00
CA THR A 139 1.85 -16.03 -4.81
C THR A 139 1.22 -15.84 -3.45
N GLY A 140 -0.12 -15.76 -3.39
CA GLY A 140 -0.88 -15.67 -2.15
C GLY A 140 -0.90 -14.28 -1.51
N VAL A 141 -1.52 -14.19 -0.33
CA VAL A 141 -1.58 -12.97 0.49
C VAL A 141 -0.42 -13.02 1.50
N PRO A 142 0.44 -11.99 1.59
CA PRO A 142 1.53 -11.99 2.55
C PRO A 142 1.01 -11.81 3.99
N ARG A 143 1.79 -12.28 4.96
CA ARG A 143 1.62 -11.94 6.38
C ARG A 143 2.60 -10.83 6.75
N LEU A 144 2.09 -9.75 7.33
CA LEU A 144 2.91 -8.60 7.72
C LEU A 144 3.64 -8.83 9.04
N THR A 145 3.08 -9.62 9.94
CA THR A 145 3.65 -9.91 11.26
C THR A 145 3.77 -11.41 11.51
N VAL A 146 4.74 -11.82 12.33
CA VAL A 146 4.80 -13.18 12.85
C VAL A 146 3.61 -13.40 13.79
N GLY A 147 2.87 -14.49 13.57
CA GLY A 147 1.71 -14.85 14.38
C GLY A 147 2.08 -15.44 15.74
#